data_AF-A0A955IK28-F1
#
_entry.id   AF-A0A955IK28-F1
#
_cell.length_a   1.000
_cell.length_b   1.000
_cell.length_c   1.000
_cell.angle_alpha   90.00
_cell.angle_beta   90.00
_cell.angle_gamma   90.00
#
_symmetry.space_group_name_H-M   'P 1'
#
loop_
_entity.id
_entity.type
_entity.pdbx_description
1 polymer ?
#
loop_
_entity_poly.entity_id
_entity_poly.type
_entity_poly.pdbx_seq_one_letter_code
_entity_poly.pdbx_strand_id
1 'polypeptide(L)'
;MTSTNQPAGTVHIGTVKASIWRRREGSRPDYTVAFIRQTTDESGQVHVAASFRSEDLASLARAAERAEAVIHDLQADDLHGTSTSEEATRLRDGSR
;
A
#
# COMPACT_ATOMS: atom_id res chain seq x y z
N MET A 1 -20.89 -0.54 5.72
CA MET A 1 -19.48 -0.08 5.68
C MET A 1 -18.64 -1.18 5.06
N THR A 2 -18.42 -1.15 3.76
CA THR A 2 -17.56 -2.11 3.07
C THR A 2 -16.12 -1.66 3.24
N SER A 3 -15.46 -2.19 4.27
CA SER A 3 -14.01 -2.22 4.34
C SER A 3 -13.55 -3.00 3.11
N THR A 4 -13.15 -2.32 2.04
CA THR A 4 -12.56 -3.02 0.91
C THR A 4 -11.30 -3.67 1.43
N ASN A 5 -11.35 -4.99 1.61
CA ASN A 5 -10.29 -5.81 2.20
C ASN A 5 -9.15 -6.01 1.18
N GLN A 6 -8.79 -4.95 0.48
CA GLN A 6 -7.79 -4.95 -0.58
C GLN A 6 -6.65 -4.01 -0.21
N PRO A 7 -5.41 -4.37 -0.54
CA PRO A 7 -4.27 -3.48 -0.42
C PRO A 7 -4.50 -2.17 -1.19
N ALA A 8 -4.02 -1.06 -0.66
CA ALA A 8 -3.94 0.22 -1.36
C ALA A 8 -2.91 0.18 -2.51
N GLY A 9 -1.93 -0.70 -2.41
CA GLY A 9 -0.95 -0.97 -3.47
C GLY A 9 -0.28 -2.32 -3.28
N THR A 10 0.29 -2.86 -4.36
CA THR A 10 1.11 -4.07 -4.29
C THR A 10 2.35 -3.93 -5.15
N VAL A 11 3.48 -4.44 -4.68
CA VAL A 11 4.74 -4.50 -5.40
C VAL A 11 5.20 -5.96 -5.44
N HIS A 12 5.68 -6.42 -6.60
CA HIS A 12 6.29 -7.74 -6.75
C HIS A 12 7.71 -7.63 -7.27
N ILE A 13 8.64 -8.33 -6.61
CA ILE A 13 10.05 -8.46 -7.00
C ILE A 13 10.45 -9.93 -6.87
N GLY A 14 10.51 -10.63 -8.00
CA GLY A 14 10.77 -12.07 -8.01
C GLY A 14 9.74 -12.82 -7.16
N THR A 15 10.23 -13.55 -6.17
CA THR A 15 9.41 -14.29 -5.20
C THR A 15 8.83 -13.41 -4.09
N VAL A 16 9.21 -12.14 -3.96
CA VAL A 16 8.74 -11.27 -2.86
C VAL A 16 7.57 -10.43 -3.33
N LYS A 17 6.47 -10.46 -2.56
CA LYS A 17 5.33 -9.54 -2.68
C LYS A 17 5.26 -8.63 -1.47
N ALA A 18 5.19 -7.32 -1.71
CA ALA A 18 4.83 -6.32 -0.71
C ALA A 18 3.38 -5.88 -0.93
N SER A 19 2.56 -5.93 0.12
CA SER A 19 1.18 -5.45 0.12
C SER A 19 1.08 -4.24 1.03
N ILE A 20 0.66 -3.10 0.47
CA ILE A 20 0.57 -1.81 1.15
C ILE A 20 -0.88 -1.62 1.59
N TRP A 21 -1.09 -1.33 2.86
CA TRP A 21 -2.42 -1.17 3.46
C TRP A 21 -2.57 0.24 4.01
N ARG A 22 -3.67 0.91 3.67
CA ARG A 22 -4.02 2.20 4.24
C ARG A 22 -4.77 1.99 5.56
N ARG A 23 -4.24 2.51 6.66
CA ARG A 23 -4.97 2.57 7.94
C ARG A 23 -5.92 3.76 7.92
N ARG A 24 -7.18 3.53 8.28
CA ARG A 24 -8.22 4.58 8.31
C ARG A 24 -8.38 5.22 9.70
N GLU A 25 -7.55 4.87 10.66
CA GLU A 25 -7.63 5.37 12.04
C GLU A 25 -6.62 6.51 12.24
N GLY A 26 -7.10 7.70 12.57
CA GLY A 26 -6.29 8.89 12.83
C GLY A 26 -6.60 10.08 11.91
N SER A 27 -6.00 11.24 12.22
CA SER A 27 -6.16 12.48 11.43
C SER A 27 -5.25 12.56 10.20
N ARG A 28 -4.31 11.61 10.05
CA ARG A 28 -3.40 11.52 8.90
C ARG A 28 -3.45 10.12 8.30
N PRO A 29 -3.42 9.98 6.97
CA PRO A 29 -3.32 8.68 6.33
C PRO A 29 -1.99 8.01 6.71
N ASP A 30 -2.09 6.84 7.35
CA ASP A 30 -0.94 6.00 7.70
C ASP A 30 -0.97 4.73 6.85
N TYR A 31 0.21 4.22 6.51
CA TYR A 31 0.36 3.06 5.63
C TYR A 31 1.22 1.99 6.31
N THR A 32 0.80 0.74 6.20
CA THR A 32 1.61 -0.41 6.61
C THR A 32 1.95 -1.27 5.41
N VAL A 33 3.07 -1.98 5.50
CA VAL A 33 3.50 -2.90 4.44
C VAL A 33 3.64 -4.31 5.02
N ALA A 34 3.01 -5.28 4.37
CA ALA A 34 3.18 -6.69 4.66
C ALA A 34 3.97 -7.35 3.52
N PHE A 35 5.11 -7.96 3.86
CA PHE A 35 5.93 -8.70 2.91
C PHE A 35 5.66 -10.19 3.04
N ILE A 36 5.53 -10.87 1.90
CA ILE A 36 5.48 -12.32 1.81
C ILE A 36 6.42 -12.81 0.73
N ARG A 37 6.98 -14.00 0.91
CA ARG A 37 7.52 -14.79 -0.19
C ARG A 37 6.40 -15.62 -0.80
N GLN A 38 6.28 -15.60 -2.12
CA GLN A 38 5.37 -16.37 -2.93
C GLN A 38 6.16 -17.23 -3.91
N THR A 39 5.92 -18.54 -3.88
CA THR A 39 6.56 -19.50 -4.79
C THR A 39 5.51 -20.43 -5.36
N THR A 40 5.66 -20.81 -6.62
CA THR A 40 4.79 -21.81 -7.26
C THR A 40 5.53 -23.13 -7.31
N ASP A 41 4.89 -24.21 -6.85
CA ASP A 41 5.46 -25.54 -6.97
C ASP A 41 5.21 -26.16 -8.35
N GLU A 42 5.74 -27.36 -8.56
CA GLU A 42 5.61 -28.09 -9.83
C GLU A 42 4.16 -28.47 -10.17
N SER A 43 3.26 -28.51 -9.17
CA SER A 43 1.83 -28.74 -9.36
C SER A 43 1.03 -27.46 -9.66
N GLY A 44 1.71 -26.31 -9.75
CA GLY A 44 1.09 -25.01 -9.96
C GLY A 44 0.49 -24.39 -8.70
N GLN A 45 0.68 -25.01 -7.53
CA GLN A 45 0.15 -24.48 -6.27
C GLN A 45 1.03 -23.35 -5.76
N VAL A 46 0.38 -22.29 -5.30
CA VAL A 46 1.04 -21.10 -4.77
C VAL A 46 1.23 -21.25 -3.27
N HIS A 47 2.48 -21.24 -2.84
CA HIS A 47 2.88 -21.26 -1.44
C HIS A 47 3.31 -19.87 -0.99
N VAL A 48 2.84 -19.47 0.19
CA VAL A 48 3.18 -18.18 0.80
C VAL A 48 3.88 -18.38 2.14
N ALA A 49 4.90 -17.57 2.42
CA ALA A 49 5.62 -17.59 3.69
C ALA A 49 6.03 -16.18 4.13
N ALA A 50 6.14 -15.97 5.44
CA ALA A 50 6.69 -14.76 6.05
C ALA A 50 8.18 -14.93 6.46
N SER A 51 8.84 -15.98 5.96
CA SER A 51 10.26 -16.24 6.16
C SER A 51 11.03 -16.11 4.85
N PHE A 52 12.16 -15.41 4.89
CA PHE A 52 12.97 -15.10 3.72
C PHE A 52 14.30 -15.86 3.78
N ARG A 53 14.72 -16.43 2.65
CA ARG A 53 16.03 -17.05 2.47
C ARG A 53 17.05 -15.97 2.12
N SER A 54 18.33 -16.32 2.18
CA SER A 54 19.43 -15.42 1.78
C SER A 54 19.25 -14.88 0.35
N GLU A 55 18.78 -15.72 -0.58
CA GLU A 55 18.48 -15.35 -1.98
C GLU A 55 17.32 -14.36 -2.12
N ASP A 56 16.40 -14.30 -1.16
CA ASP A 56 15.24 -13.41 -1.21
C ASP A 56 15.61 -11.98 -0.74
N LEU A 57 16.72 -11.79 -0.01
CA LEU A 57 17.01 -10.53 0.70
C LEU A 57 17.18 -9.32 -0.23
N ALA A 58 17.84 -9.51 -1.38
CA ALA A 58 17.98 -8.43 -2.36
C ALA A 58 16.63 -8.02 -2.97
N SER A 59 15.75 -9.00 -3.20
CA SER A 59 14.39 -8.75 -3.69
C SER A 59 13.53 -8.08 -2.63
N LEU A 60 13.69 -8.46 -1.35
CA LEU A 60 13.02 -7.85 -0.22
C LEU A 60 13.40 -6.37 -0.07
N ALA A 61 14.69 -6.05 -0.13
CA ALA A 61 15.17 -4.67 -0.05
C ALA A 61 14.57 -3.80 -1.18
N ARG A 62 14.63 -4.29 -2.42
CA ARG A 62 14.04 -3.58 -3.58
C ARG A 62 12.53 -3.45 -3.48
N ALA A 63 11.85 -4.46 -2.93
CA ALA A 63 10.41 -4.40 -2.70
C ALA A 63 10.06 -3.33 -1.66
N ALA A 64 10.89 -3.18 -0.62
CA ALA A 64 10.73 -2.15 0.40
C ALA A 64 10.93 -0.74 -0.18
N GLU A 65 12.02 -0.51 -0.93
CA GLU A 65 12.28 0.77 -1.60
C GLU A 65 11.14 1.18 -2.54
N ARG A 66 10.64 0.23 -3.35
CA ARG A 66 9.50 0.48 -4.24
C ARG A 66 8.19 0.70 -3.48
N ALA A 67 7.98 0.00 -2.37
CA ALA A 67 6.80 0.20 -1.55
C ALA A 67 6.80 1.58 -0.88
N GLU A 68 7.97 2.06 -0.43
CA GLU A 68 8.14 3.42 0.07
C GLU A 68 7.78 4.46 -0.99
N ALA A 69 8.31 4.31 -2.21
CA ALA A 69 7.95 5.21 -3.32
C ALA A 69 6.44 5.25 -3.57
N VAL A 70 5.77 4.09 -3.61
CA VAL A 70 4.31 4.02 -3.77
C VAL A 70 3.58 4.68 -2.61
N ILE A 71 4.06 4.53 -1.37
CA ILE A 71 3.45 5.20 -0.21
C ILE A 71 3.56 6.72 -0.34
N HIS A 72 4.69 7.24 -0.81
CA HIS A 72 4.86 8.68 -1.02
C HIS A 72 3.87 9.23 -2.05
N ASP A 73 3.66 8.49 -3.15
CA ASP A 73 2.67 8.86 -4.16
C ASP A 73 1.25 8.85 -3.58
N LEU A 74 0.89 7.79 -2.84
CA LEU A 74 -0.41 7.68 -2.18
C LEU A 74 -0.66 8.80 -1.15
N GLN A 75 0.38 9.21 -0.42
CA GLN A 75 0.31 10.33 0.53
C GLN A 75 0.12 11.67 -0.17
N ALA A 76 0.80 11.88 -1.30
CA ALA A 76 0.62 13.08 -2.11
C ALA A 76 -0.82 13.17 -2.63
N ASP A 77 -1.38 12.07 -3.13
CA ASP A 77 -2.77 12.01 -3.60
C ASP A 77 -3.78 12.31 -2.47
N ASP A 78 -3.58 11.75 -1.29
CA ASP A 78 -4.44 11.98 -0.13
C ASP A 78 -4.41 13.45 0.33
N LEU A 79 -3.26 14.11 0.25
CA LEU A 79 -3.13 15.53 0.57
C LEU A 79 -3.95 16.37 -0.41
N HIS A 80 -3.83 16.12 -1.72
CA HIS A 80 -4.58 16.85 -2.74
C HIS A 80 -6.11 16.58 -2.68
N GLY A 81 -6.51 15.36 -2.34
CA GLY A 81 -7.92 15.00 -2.15
C GLY A 81 -8.59 15.70 -0.97
N THR A 82 -7.82 16.04 0.06
CA THR A 82 -8.31 16.75 1.26
C THR A 82 -8.56 18.23 0.95
N SER A 83 -7.66 18.89 0.22
CA SER A 83 -7.79 20.32 -0.12
C SER A 83 -9.00 20.63 -1.00
N THR A 84 -9.33 19.74 -1.95
CA THR A 84 -10.46 19.94 -2.87
C THR A 84 -11.82 19.85 -2.15
N SER A 85 -11.91 19.02 -1.10
CA SER A 85 -13.15 18.79 -0.35
C SER A 85 -13.45 19.92 0.65
N GLU A 86 -12.42 20.53 1.25
CA GLU A 86 -12.59 21.69 2.14
C GLU A 86 -12.97 22.96 1.36
N GLU A 87 -12.41 23.16 0.18
CA GLU A 87 -12.69 24.34 -0.68
C GLU A 87 -14.12 24.30 -1.25
N ALA A 88 -14.59 23.12 -1.67
CA ALA A 88 -15.97 22.93 -2.13
C ALA A 88 -17.03 23.11 -1.03
N THR A 89 -16.65 22.90 0.23
CA THR A 89 -17.54 23.10 1.39
C THR A 89 -17.60 24.58 1.78
N ARG A 90 -16.48 25.31 1.75
CA ARG A 90 -16.42 26.75 2.01
C ARG A 90 -17.16 27.59 0.95
N LEU A 91 -17.14 27.18 -0.32
CA LEU A 91 -17.89 27.87 -1.37
C LEU A 91 -19.42 27.74 -1.23
N ARG A 92 -19.92 26.72 -0.54
CA ARG A 92 -21.37 26.52 -0.32
C ARG A 92 -21.92 27.28 0.89
N ASP A 93 -21.10 27.57 1.89
CA ASP A 93 -21.51 28.23 3.13
C ASP A 93 -21.30 29.75 3.11
N GLY A 94 -20.52 30.28 2.15
CA GLY A 94 -20.27 31.72 1.98
C GLY A 94 -21.37 32.49 1.23
N SER A 95 -22.54 31.90 0.97
CA SER A 95 -23.68 32.56 0.33
C SER A 95 -24.84 32.70 1.31
N ARG A 96 -24.70 33.56 2.32
CA ARG A 96 -25.84 34.15 3.04
C ARG A 96 -25.48 35.48 3.67
#